data_AF-A0A2D7I1W2-F1
#
_entry.id   AF-A0A2D7I1W2-F1
#
_cell.length_a   1.000
_cell.length_b   1.000
_cell.length_c   1.000
_cell.angle_alpha   90.00
_cell.angle_beta   90.00
_cell.angle_gamma   90.00
#
_symmetry.space_group_name_H-M   'P 1'
#
loop_
_entity.id
_entity.type
_entity.pdbx_description
1 polymer ?
#
loop_
_entity_poly.entity_id
_entity_poly.type
_entity_poly.pdbx_seq_one_letter_code
_entity_poly.pdbx_strand_id
1 'polypeptide(L)'
;MSQIHLPEEDRLLGPQEGLAIRFAEKLATDFRSVDSAFMSELRCVFSDAEIAELGMMIGQYISLGRLLVVAGADRAAKEIYVPEY
;
A
#
# COMPACT_ATOMS: atom_id res chain seq x y z
N MET A 1 -7.27 -17.57 -6.88
CA MET A 1 -6.56 -18.46 -5.95
C MET A 1 -5.35 -17.69 -5.42
N SER A 2 -5.26 -17.57 -4.10
CA SER A 2 -4.41 -16.63 -3.36
C SER A 2 -2.92 -16.95 -3.51
N GLN A 3 -2.15 -16.01 -4.09
CA GLN A 3 -0.69 -16.06 -4.19
C GLN A 3 0.03 -15.59 -2.90
N ILE A 4 -0.70 -15.44 -1.79
CA ILE A 4 -0.17 -14.87 -0.54
C ILE A 4 0.97 -15.73 0.05
N HIS A 5 1.10 -17.00 -0.33
CA HIS A 5 2.18 -17.89 0.14
C HIS A 5 3.50 -17.79 -0.64
N LEU A 6 3.55 -17.08 -1.77
CA LEU A 6 4.80 -16.88 -2.51
C LEU A 6 5.66 -15.80 -1.82
N PRO A 7 7.00 -15.93 -1.82
CA PRO A 7 7.92 -14.86 -1.46
C PRO A 7 7.54 -13.56 -2.18
N GLU A 8 7.65 -12.40 -1.54
CA GLU A 8 7.26 -11.10 -2.14
C GLU A 8 7.93 -10.85 -3.51
N GLU A 9 9.13 -11.40 -3.67
CA GLU A 9 9.98 -11.33 -4.88
C GLU A 9 9.43 -12.16 -6.05
N ASP A 10 8.65 -13.21 -5.77
CA ASP A 10 8.10 -14.15 -6.76
C ASP A 10 6.63 -13.89 -7.11
N ARG A 11 5.97 -12.91 -6.45
CA ARG A 11 4.63 -12.49 -6.85
C ARG A 11 4.73 -11.66 -8.13
N LEU A 12 4.40 -12.28 -9.26
CA LEU A 12 4.15 -11.57 -10.51
C LEU A 12 2.92 -10.69 -10.33
N LEU A 13 3.14 -9.45 -9.92
CA LEU A 13 2.10 -8.46 -9.77
C LEU A 13 1.51 -8.14 -11.15
N GLY A 14 0.19 -8.21 -11.24
CA GLY A 14 -0.53 -7.76 -12.42
C GLY A 14 -0.39 -6.24 -12.60
N PRO A 15 -0.66 -5.72 -13.81
CA PRO A 15 -0.58 -4.28 -14.09
C PRO A 15 -1.47 -3.43 -13.17
N GLN A 16 -2.62 -3.96 -12.74
CA GLN A 16 -3.52 -3.31 -11.78
C GLN A 16 -2.90 -3.22 -10.38
N GLU A 17 -2.27 -4.30 -9.91
CA GLU A 17 -1.61 -4.35 -8.59
C GLU A 17 -0.37 -3.43 -8.57
N GLY A 18 0.40 -3.41 -9.65
CA GLY A 18 1.52 -2.47 -9.81
C GLY A 18 1.07 -1.01 -9.76
N LEU A 19 -0.09 -0.68 -10.33
CA LEU A 19 -0.64 0.67 -10.24
C LEU A 19 -1.12 1.02 -8.83
N ALA A 20 -1.69 0.07 -8.10
CA ALA A 20 -2.05 0.25 -6.69
C ALA A 20 -0.82 0.51 -5.80
N ILE A 21 0.29 -0.19 -6.06
CA ILE A 21 1.56 0.04 -5.36
C ILE A 21 2.10 1.43 -5.65
N ARG A 22 2.15 1.85 -6.92
CA ARG A 22 2.54 3.23 -7.29
C ARG A 22 1.67 4.29 -6.60
N PHE A 23 0.36 4.03 -6.45
CA PHE A 23 -0.52 4.93 -5.72
C PHE A 23 -0.14 5.02 -4.23
N ALA A 24 0.16 3.89 -3.60
CA ALA A 24 0.62 3.83 -2.23
C ALA A 24 1.96 4.55 -2.02
N GLU A 25 2.94 4.34 -2.91
CA GLU A 25 4.23 5.02 -2.90
C GLU A 25 4.08 6.53 -2.99
N LYS A 26 3.24 7.01 -3.93
CA LYS A 26 2.94 8.44 -4.08
C LYS A 26 2.29 9.01 -2.83
N LEU A 27 1.26 8.36 -2.27
CA LEU A 27 0.62 8.83 -1.04
C LEU A 27 1.58 8.86 0.17
N ALA A 28 2.55 7.93 0.23
CA ALA A 28 3.54 7.87 1.31
C ALA A 28 4.64 8.95 1.18
N THR A 29 5.06 9.27 -0.04
CA THR A 29 6.27 10.08 -0.30
C THR A 29 5.97 11.49 -0.82
N ASP A 30 5.04 11.63 -1.77
CA ASP A 30 4.59 12.92 -2.31
C ASP A 30 3.15 12.81 -2.85
N PHE A 31 2.18 13.03 -1.96
CA PHE A 31 0.77 12.91 -2.30
C PHE A 31 0.32 13.95 -3.35
N ARG A 32 1.08 15.04 -3.56
CA ARG A 32 0.77 16.04 -4.59
C ARG A 32 1.05 15.52 -6.00
N SER A 33 1.89 14.50 -6.12
CA SER A 33 2.15 13.81 -7.38
C SER A 33 1.01 12.88 -7.81
N VAL A 34 -0.05 12.73 -7.01
CA VAL A 34 -1.33 12.13 -7.40
C VAL A 34 -2.14 13.22 -8.13
N ASP A 35 -1.70 13.54 -9.34
CA ASP A 35 -2.29 14.58 -10.17
C ASP A 35 -3.41 14.03 -11.07
N SER A 36 -3.97 14.88 -11.93
CA SER A 36 -5.03 14.48 -12.86
C SER A 36 -4.60 13.40 -13.86
N ALA A 37 -3.33 13.36 -14.25
CA ALA A 37 -2.83 12.35 -15.17
C ALA A 37 -2.76 10.98 -14.47
N PHE A 38 -2.23 10.94 -13.25
CA PHE A 38 -2.19 9.71 -12.47
C PHE A 38 -3.59 9.22 -12.07
N MET A 39 -4.50 10.13 -11.73
CA MET A 39 -5.91 9.78 -11.49
C MET A 39 -6.60 9.25 -12.75
N SER A 40 -6.15 9.64 -13.95
CA SER A 40 -6.68 9.09 -15.20
C SER A 40 -6.13 7.68 -15.45
N GLU A 41 -4.85 7.41 -15.15
CA GLU A 41 -4.28 6.06 -15.16
C GLU A 41 -5.06 5.12 -14.20
N LEU A 42 -5.34 5.58 -12.98
CA LEU A 42 -6.11 4.79 -12.00
C LEU A 42 -7.50 4.42 -12.54
N ARG A 43 -8.20 5.37 -13.16
CA ARG A 43 -9.54 5.14 -13.72
C ARG A 43 -9.57 4.20 -14.93
N CYS A 44 -8.43 3.87 -15.53
CA CYS A 44 -8.37 2.84 -16.57
C CYS A 44 -8.60 1.43 -16.01
N VAL A 45 -8.35 1.19 -14.73
CA VAL A 45 -8.39 -0.15 -14.12
C VAL A 45 -9.13 -0.22 -12.78
N PHE A 46 -9.53 0.92 -12.21
CA PHE A 46 -10.34 1.02 -11.00
C PHE A 46 -11.53 1.97 -11.22
N SER A 47 -12.66 1.67 -10.60
CA SER A 47 -13.77 2.60 -10.44
C SER A 47 -13.44 3.69 -9.41
N ASP A 48 -14.17 4.81 -9.42
CA ASP A 48 -13.97 5.87 -8.43
C ASP A 48 -14.19 5.38 -6.98
N ALA A 49 -15.10 4.41 -6.78
CA ALA A 49 -15.34 3.80 -5.47
C ALA A 49 -14.12 2.95 -5.02
N GLU A 50 -13.56 2.14 -5.91
CA GLU A 50 -12.35 1.35 -5.63
C GLU A 50 -11.15 2.27 -5.38
N ILE A 51 -11.01 3.38 -6.10
CA ILE A 51 -9.94 4.36 -5.87
C ILE A 51 -10.07 4.99 -4.48
N ALA A 52 -11.30 5.34 -4.07
CA ALA A 52 -11.57 5.91 -2.74
C ALA A 52 -11.26 4.90 -1.63
N GLU A 53 -11.71 3.65 -1.78
CA GLU A 53 -11.43 2.58 -0.82
C GLU A 53 -9.93 2.27 -0.72
N LEU A 54 -9.26 2.14 -1.88
CA LEU A 54 -7.82 1.90 -1.94
C LEU A 54 -7.04 3.05 -1.27
N GLY A 55 -7.39 4.29 -1.55
CA GLY A 55 -6.78 5.46 -0.93
C GLY A 55 -7.00 5.51 0.59
N MET A 56 -8.20 5.14 1.06
CA MET A 56 -8.50 5.04 2.49
C MET A 56 -7.64 3.99 3.18
N MET A 57 -7.54 2.78 2.60
CA MET A 57 -6.74 1.69 3.14
C MET A 57 -5.26 2.06 3.21
N ILE A 58 -4.71 2.62 2.13
CA ILE A 58 -3.33 3.12 2.09
C ILE A 58 -3.11 4.18 3.19
N GLY A 59 -4.00 5.17 3.28
CA GLY A 59 -3.89 6.26 4.26
C GLY A 59 -3.94 5.77 5.71
N GLN A 60 -4.79 4.79 6.00
CA GLN A 60 -4.90 4.17 7.32
C GLN A 60 -3.59 3.50 7.74
N TYR A 61 -2.98 2.69 6.86
CA TYR A 61 -1.73 1.98 7.19
C TYR A 61 -0.50 2.90 7.26
N ILE A 62 -0.42 3.93 6.40
CA ILE A 62 0.64 4.95 6.51
C ILE A 62 0.54 5.68 7.85
N SER A 63 -0.66 6.09 8.24
CA SER A 63 -0.89 6.82 9.49
C SER A 63 -0.60 5.93 10.70
N LEU A 64 -1.04 4.67 10.66
CA LEU A 64 -0.75 3.69 11.70
C LEU A 64 0.75 3.47 11.88
N GLY A 65 1.51 3.27 10.79
CA GLY A 65 2.95 3.10 10.84
C GLY A 65 3.66 4.30 11.50
N ARG A 66 3.22 5.53 11.21
CA ARG A 66 3.72 6.74 11.87
C ARG A 66 3.39 6.77 13.36
N LEU A 67 2.18 6.38 13.74
CA LEU A 67 1.78 6.33 15.16
C LEU A 67 2.59 5.28 15.94
N LEU A 68 2.92 4.14 15.34
CA LEU A 68 3.77 3.13 15.98
C LEU A 68 5.18 3.69 16.25
N VAL A 69 5.75 4.43 15.31
CA VAL A 69 7.06 5.10 15.49
C VAL A 69 6.98 6.16 16.59
N VAL A 70 5.94 7.00 16.59
CA VAL A 70 5.75 8.04 17.61
C VAL A 70 5.57 7.42 19.01
N ALA A 71 4.86 6.29 19.11
CA ALA A 71 4.66 5.56 20.35
C ALA A 71 5.90 4.76 20.81
N GLY A 72 6.96 4.68 20.00
CA GLY A 72 8.13 3.80 20.25
C GLY A 72 7.80 2.30 20.17
N ALA A 73 6.64 1.94 19.61
CA ALA A 73 6.16 0.58 19.48
C ALA A 73 6.63 -0.10 18.17
N ASP A 74 7.31 0.63 17.29
CA ASP A 74 7.86 0.10 16.03
C ASP A 74 8.86 -1.05 16.24
N ARG A 75 9.60 -1.02 17.37
CA ARG A 75 10.53 -2.10 17.75
C ARG A 75 9.81 -3.35 18.24
N ALA A 76 8.80 -3.19 19.10
CA ALA A 76 7.98 -4.30 19.59
C ALA A 76 7.16 -4.95 18.46
N ALA A 77 6.68 -4.14 17.50
CA ALA A 77 5.96 -4.66 16.33
C ALA A 77 6.85 -5.52 15.42
N LYS A 78 8.16 -5.21 15.31
CA LYS A 78 9.13 -6.05 14.58
C LYS A 78 9.33 -7.41 15.24
N GLU A 79 9.31 -7.47 16.56
CA GLU A 79 9.50 -8.72 17.33
C GLU A 79 8.32 -9.68 17.21
N ILE A 80 7.09 -9.18 17.00
CA ILE A 80 5.90 -10.02 16.79
C ILE A 80 5.95 -10.73 15.42
N TYR A 81 6.68 -10.20 14.43
CA TYR A 81 6.86 -10.79 13.10
C TYR A 81 8.20 -11.53 12.98
N VAL A 82 8.57 -12.32 13.99
CA VAL A 82 9.57 -13.38 13.80
C VAL A 82 8.80 -14.68 13.80
N PRO A 83 8.50 -15.28 12.63
CA PRO A 83 7.87 -16.58 12.60
C PRO A 83 8.83 -17.57 13.26
N GLU A 84 8.39 -18.21 14.35
CA GLU A 84 9.05 -19.39 14.90
C GLU A 84 8.93 -20.49 13.83
N TYR A 85 10.04 -20.73 13.12
CA TYR A 85 10.21 -21.85 12.19
C TYR A 85 10.85 -23.03 12.91
#